data_AF-A0A8T6ZNR4-F1
#
_entry.id   AF-A0A8T6ZNR4-F1
#
_cell.length_a   1.000
_cell.length_b   1.000
_cell.length_c   1.000
_cell.angle_alpha   90.00
_cell.angle_beta   90.00
_cell.angle_gamma   90.00
#
_symmetry.space_group_name_H-M   'P 1'
#
loop_
_entity.id
_entity.type
_entity.pdbx_description
1 polymer ?
#
loop_
_entity_poly.entity_id
_entity_poly.type
_entity_poly.pdbx_seq_one_letter_code
_entity_poly.pdbx_strand_id
1 'polypeptide(L)'
;MPTLGHLAGYMLDTLFMDGLYADLERISRINAIIEQLPQESLTGPVSRLRVLDTLVIVPKEDLRSVAERHARELPRGIRLLLGGLGAMNQGGRQLISYLLFESGYTRELIDMGYKDAMEMEEDLRAFLFDQPTDTLNTRFDLKRDLLFEIP
;
A
#
# COMPACT_ATOMS: atom_id res chain seq x y z
N MET A 1 8.13 10.67 -22.91
CA MET A 1 8.45 11.13 -21.54
C MET A 1 7.24 10.82 -20.66
N PRO A 2 7.42 10.34 -19.42
CA PRO A 2 6.30 9.98 -18.54
C PRO A 2 5.39 11.18 -18.29
N THR A 3 4.08 10.93 -18.24
CA THR A 3 3.06 11.93 -17.91
C THR A 3 3.06 12.21 -16.40
N LEU A 4 2.40 13.29 -15.98
CA LEU A 4 2.28 13.63 -14.57
C LEU A 4 1.47 12.62 -13.77
N GLY A 5 0.40 12.10 -14.37
CA GLY A 5 -0.40 11.03 -13.78
C GLY A 5 0.46 9.79 -13.54
N HIS A 6 1.29 9.41 -14.51
CA HIS A 6 2.25 8.31 -14.35
C HIS A 6 3.23 8.56 -13.20
N LEU A 7 3.82 9.75 -13.08
CA LEU A 7 4.77 10.06 -12.00
C LEU A 7 4.11 10.13 -10.63
N ALA A 8 2.91 10.71 -10.53
CA ALA A 8 2.15 10.78 -9.29
C ALA A 8 1.73 9.40 -8.81
N GLY A 9 1.22 8.55 -9.71
CA GLY A 9 0.90 7.18 -9.39
C GLY A 9 2.14 6.35 -9.03
N TYR A 10 3.26 6.55 -9.73
CA TYR A 10 4.53 5.90 -9.37
C TYR A 10 5.01 6.32 -7.98
N MET A 11 4.92 7.61 -7.65
CA MET A 11 5.27 8.09 -6.32
C MET A 11 4.37 7.48 -5.24
N LEU A 12 3.07 7.35 -5.48
CA LEU A 12 2.16 6.67 -4.55
C LEU A 12 2.52 5.20 -4.37
N ASP A 13 2.72 4.50 -5.48
CA ASP A 13 3.05 3.07 -5.47
C ASP A 13 4.35 2.83 -4.69
N THR A 14 5.42 3.58 -5.02
CA THR A 14 6.71 3.47 -4.31
C THR A 14 6.64 3.91 -2.86
N LEU A 15 6.01 5.05 -2.53
CA LEU A 15 6.01 5.57 -1.16
C LEU A 15 5.16 4.72 -0.22
N PHE A 16 4.02 4.21 -0.70
CA PHE A 16 3.06 3.51 0.15
C PHE A 16 3.21 2.00 0.07
N MET A 17 3.33 1.42 -1.13
CA MET A 17 3.35 -0.04 -1.27
C MET A 17 4.69 -0.63 -0.86
N ASP A 18 5.82 -0.03 -1.26
CA ASP A 18 7.14 -0.59 -0.89
C ASP A 18 7.37 -0.52 0.63
N GLY A 19 6.97 0.58 1.28
CA GLY A 19 7.02 0.72 2.73
C GLY A 19 6.14 -0.31 3.45
N LEU A 20 4.89 -0.47 2.98
CA LEU A 20 3.97 -1.46 3.51
C LEU A 20 4.54 -2.88 3.41
N TYR A 21 5.09 -3.27 2.25
CA TYR A 21 5.69 -4.59 2.07
C TYR A 21 6.87 -4.84 2.99
N ALA A 22 7.75 -3.83 3.18
CA ALA A 22 8.87 -3.95 4.09
C ALA A 22 8.42 -4.15 5.56
N ASP A 23 7.36 -3.45 5.98
CA ASP A 23 6.79 -3.61 7.31
C ASP A 23 6.14 -4.98 7.51
N LEU A 24 5.44 -5.49 6.50
CA LEU A 24 4.81 -6.82 6.53
C LEU A 24 5.84 -7.95 6.55
N GLU A 25 6.92 -7.81 5.78
CA GLU A 25 8.04 -8.75 5.81
C GLU A 25 8.66 -8.79 7.21
N ARG A 26 8.84 -7.61 7.82
CA ARG A 26 9.37 -7.50 9.19
C ARG A 26 8.45 -8.19 10.19
N ILE A 27 7.14 -7.97 10.12
CA ILE A 27 6.17 -8.63 11.03
C ILE A 27 6.20 -10.15 10.83
N SER A 28 6.12 -10.61 9.58
CA SER A 28 6.16 -12.04 9.25
C SER A 28 7.43 -12.72 9.77
N ARG A 29 8.59 -12.07 9.62
CA ARG A 29 9.87 -12.58 10.09
C ARG A 29 9.93 -12.64 11.63
N ILE A 30 9.42 -11.60 12.31
CA ILE A 30 9.37 -11.56 13.77
C ILE A 30 8.44 -12.66 14.30
N ASN A 31 7.24 -12.83 13.71
CA ASN A 31 6.31 -13.90 14.07
C ASN A 31 6.99 -15.27 13.94
N ALA A 32 7.62 -15.56 12.80
CA ALA A 32 8.31 -16.83 12.57
C ALA A 32 9.44 -17.09 13.59
N ILE A 33 10.16 -16.06 14.03
CA ILE A 33 11.19 -16.20 15.08
C ILE A 33 10.53 -16.50 16.44
N ILE A 34 9.48 -15.79 16.80
CA ILE A 34 8.78 -15.97 18.09
C ILE A 34 8.18 -17.38 18.18
N GLU A 35 7.58 -17.87 17.11
CA GLU A 35 6.97 -19.21 17.04
C GLU A 35 7.99 -20.35 17.22
N GLN A 36 9.25 -20.13 16.85
CA GLN A 36 10.32 -21.12 16.98
C GLN A 36 11.02 -21.09 18.34
N LEU A 37 10.80 -20.06 19.15
CA LEU A 37 11.44 -19.93 20.46
C LEU A 37 10.60 -20.60 21.55
N PRO A 38 11.22 -21.43 22.43
CA PRO A 38 10.55 -21.91 23.63
C PRO A 38 10.09 -20.73 24.49
N GLN A 39 8.87 -20.76 25.01
CA GLN A 39 8.28 -19.69 25.83
C GLN A 39 9.19 -19.33 27.03
N GLU A 40 9.93 -20.29 27.60
CA GLU A 40 10.84 -20.02 28.72
C GLU A 40 12.12 -19.26 28.32
N SER A 41 12.44 -19.19 27.03
CA SER A 41 13.65 -18.52 26.51
C SER A 41 13.46 -17.02 26.28
N LEU A 42 12.21 -16.54 26.26
CA LEU A 42 11.88 -15.15 26.04
C LEU A 42 12.11 -14.33 27.32
N THR A 43 13.32 -13.81 27.49
CA THR A 43 13.71 -12.96 28.63
C THR A 43 13.99 -11.52 28.22
N GLY A 44 13.97 -10.59 29.18
CA GLY A 44 14.25 -9.18 28.92
C GLY A 44 13.20 -8.51 28.01
N PRO A 45 13.57 -7.56 27.14
CA PRO A 45 12.61 -6.82 26.31
C PRO A 45 11.80 -7.69 25.32
N VAL A 46 12.32 -8.87 24.95
CA VAL A 46 11.73 -9.78 23.97
C VAL A 46 10.53 -10.53 24.54
N SER A 47 10.41 -10.63 25.87
CA SER A 47 9.27 -11.29 26.54
C SER A 47 7.92 -10.60 26.34
N ARG A 48 7.93 -9.35 25.84
CA ARG A 48 6.72 -8.59 25.51
C ARG A 48 6.29 -8.74 24.06
N LEU A 49 7.07 -9.44 23.23
CA LEU A 49 6.68 -9.70 21.86
C LEU A 49 5.59 -10.77 21.84
N ARG A 50 4.65 -10.60 20.92
CA ARG A 50 3.59 -11.57 20.63
C ARG A 50 3.48 -11.74 19.13
N VAL A 51 3.03 -12.91 18.71
CA VAL A 51 2.64 -13.13 17.31
C VAL A 51 1.50 -12.18 16.97
N LEU A 52 1.60 -11.53 15.81
CA LEU A 52 0.61 -10.59 15.31
C LEU A 52 0.00 -11.14 14.02
N ASP A 53 -1.31 -11.30 13.98
CA ASP A 53 -2.02 -11.55 12.73
C ASP A 53 -2.05 -10.27 11.86
N THR A 54 -1.95 -10.45 10.55
CA THR A 54 -1.94 -9.33 9.59
C THR A 54 -2.96 -9.54 8.49
N LEU A 55 -3.86 -8.58 8.29
CA LEU A 55 -4.74 -8.51 7.13
C LEU A 55 -4.34 -7.32 6.26
N VAL A 56 -4.20 -7.56 4.95
CA VAL A 56 -3.84 -6.51 3.99
C VAL A 56 -4.80 -6.48 2.83
N ILE A 57 -5.24 -5.27 2.50
CA ILE A 57 -6.06 -4.95 1.33
C ILE A 57 -5.16 -4.15 0.39
N VAL A 58 -4.99 -4.67 -0.82
CA VAL A 58 -4.23 -4.00 -1.89
C VAL A 58 -5.20 -3.49 -2.95
N PRO A 59 -4.91 -2.33 -3.57
CA PRO A 59 -5.75 -1.82 -4.65
C PRO A 59 -5.78 -2.81 -5.82
N LYS A 60 -6.97 -3.11 -6.34
CA LYS A 60 -7.11 -4.00 -7.51
C LYS A 60 -6.81 -3.31 -8.83
N GLU A 61 -6.98 -2.00 -8.86
CA GLU A 61 -6.67 -1.16 -10.01
C GLU A 61 -5.36 -0.40 -9.78
N ASP A 62 -4.60 -0.20 -10.85
CA ASP A 62 -3.35 0.56 -10.82
C ASP A 62 -3.60 2.03 -10.52
N LEU A 63 -3.05 2.53 -9.41
CA LEU A 63 -3.16 3.92 -8.96
C LEU A 63 -2.64 4.93 -10.00
N ARG A 64 -1.72 4.52 -10.89
CA ARG A 64 -1.25 5.34 -12.02
C ARG A 64 -2.37 5.62 -12.99
N SER A 65 -3.18 4.61 -13.32
CA SER A 65 -4.29 4.76 -14.27
C SER A 65 -5.35 5.73 -13.76
N VAL A 66 -5.63 5.69 -12.45
CA VAL A 66 -6.50 6.64 -11.74
C VAL A 66 -5.93 8.06 -11.84
N ALA A 67 -4.64 8.22 -11.56
CA ALA A 67 -3.98 9.52 -11.59
C ALA A 67 -3.98 10.13 -13.00
N GLU A 68 -3.89 9.32 -14.05
CA GLU A 68 -3.99 9.80 -15.44
C GLU A 68 -5.38 10.31 -15.81
N ARG A 69 -6.45 9.67 -15.32
CA ARG A 69 -7.83 10.15 -15.54
C ARG A 69 -8.04 11.53 -14.92
N HIS A 70 -7.54 11.72 -13.70
CA HIS A 70 -7.70 12.95 -12.94
C HIS A 70 -6.65 14.03 -13.25
N ALA A 71 -5.58 13.72 -13.99
CA ALA A 71 -4.58 14.72 -14.41
C ALA A 71 -5.18 15.90 -15.20
N ARG A 72 -6.36 15.73 -15.82
CA ARG A 72 -7.08 16.78 -16.55
C ARG A 72 -7.87 17.72 -15.64
N GLU A 73 -8.12 17.36 -14.40
CA GLU A 73 -8.85 18.18 -13.42
C GLU A 73 -7.96 19.27 -12.83
N LEU A 74 -6.63 19.14 -13.02
CA LEU A 74 -5.67 20.18 -12.67
C LEU A 74 -5.97 21.51 -13.41
N PRO A 75 -5.90 22.66 -12.70
CA PRO A 75 -5.99 23.99 -13.30
C PRO A 75 -5.06 24.15 -14.51
N ARG A 76 -5.51 24.87 -15.55
CA ARG A 76 -4.73 25.06 -16.79
C ARG A 76 -3.32 25.61 -16.53
N GLY A 77 -3.18 26.55 -15.60
CA GLY A 77 -1.87 27.10 -15.21
C GLY A 77 -0.93 26.02 -14.67
N ILE A 78 -1.42 25.12 -13.81
CA ILE A 78 -0.65 24.00 -13.27
C ILE A 78 -0.24 23.03 -14.38
N ARG A 79 -1.15 22.68 -15.30
CA ARG A 79 -0.84 21.80 -16.44
C ARG A 79 0.21 22.39 -17.39
N LEU A 80 0.13 23.70 -17.67
CA LEU A 80 1.09 24.40 -18.53
C LEU A 80 2.48 24.47 -17.87
N LEU A 81 2.54 24.79 -16.58
CA LEU A 81 3.79 24.81 -15.83
C LEU A 81 4.45 23.43 -15.80
N LEU A 82 3.66 22.38 -15.56
CA LEU A 82 4.17 21.00 -15.56
C LEU A 82 4.64 20.53 -16.94
N GLY A 83 3.94 20.92 -18.01
CA GLY A 83 4.33 20.62 -19.38
C GLY A 83 5.55 21.41 -19.88
N GLY A 84 5.76 22.63 -19.36
CA GLY A 84 6.83 23.54 -19.79
C GLY A 84 8.11 23.47 -18.95
N LEU A 85 8.02 23.15 -17.65
CA LEU A 85 9.18 23.14 -16.74
C LEU A 85 9.76 21.73 -16.52
N GLY A 86 9.04 20.69 -16.90
CA GLY A 86 9.42 19.29 -16.68
C GLY A 86 9.12 18.84 -15.24
N ALA A 87 8.40 17.73 -15.12
CA ALA A 87 7.94 17.17 -13.85
C ALA A 87 9.05 16.72 -12.88
N MET A 88 10.32 16.71 -13.31
CA MET A 88 11.49 16.25 -12.54
C MET A 88 12.20 17.35 -11.75
N ASN A 89 11.83 18.63 -11.90
CA ASN A 89 12.38 19.71 -11.07
C ASN A 89 11.63 19.88 -9.73
N GLN A 90 12.15 20.71 -8.82
CA GLN A 90 11.51 20.92 -7.51
C GLN A 90 10.06 21.42 -7.61
N GLY A 91 9.76 22.25 -8.61
CA GLY A 91 8.40 22.74 -8.87
C GLY A 91 7.45 21.64 -9.37
N GLY A 92 7.96 20.70 -10.18
CA GLY A 92 7.22 19.52 -10.63
C GLY A 92 6.73 18.64 -9.48
N ARG A 93 7.57 18.41 -8.46
CA ARG A 93 7.21 17.65 -7.26
C ARG A 93 6.10 18.34 -6.44
N GLN A 94 6.19 19.66 -6.28
CA GLN A 94 5.16 20.44 -5.58
C GLN A 94 3.84 20.47 -6.35
N LEU A 95 3.89 20.32 -7.67
CA LEU A 95 2.70 20.27 -8.52
C LEU A 95 2.09 18.85 -8.57
N ILE A 96 2.88 17.79 -8.37
CA ILE A 96 2.37 16.42 -8.15
C ILE A 96 1.55 16.33 -6.87
N SER A 97 1.95 16.99 -5.78
CA SER A 97 1.14 16.97 -4.56
C SER A 97 -0.25 17.57 -4.77
N TYR A 98 -0.42 18.55 -5.68
CA TYR A 98 -1.75 19.05 -6.01
C TYR A 98 -2.64 18.00 -6.68
N LEU A 99 -2.07 17.13 -7.54
CA LEU A 99 -2.83 16.02 -8.12
C LEU A 99 -3.23 15.01 -7.05
N LEU A 100 -2.31 14.66 -6.14
CA LEU A 100 -2.56 13.72 -5.05
C LEU A 100 -3.66 14.19 -4.09
N PHE A 101 -3.89 15.50 -3.98
CA PHE A 101 -4.92 16.11 -3.15
C PHE A 101 -6.07 16.73 -3.95
N GLU A 102 -6.16 16.45 -5.25
CA GLU A 102 -7.30 16.86 -6.06
C GLU A 102 -8.54 16.03 -5.63
N SER A 103 -9.70 16.70 -5.57
CA SER A 103 -10.93 16.15 -5.01
C SER A 103 -11.54 14.97 -5.78
N GLY A 104 -11.45 14.97 -7.11
CA GLY A 104 -11.85 13.85 -7.95
C GLY A 104 -10.91 12.67 -7.75
N TYR A 105 -9.60 12.91 -7.78
CA TYR A 105 -8.60 11.85 -7.58
C TYR A 105 -8.75 11.15 -6.23
N THR A 106 -8.81 11.93 -5.15
CA THR A 106 -8.97 11.41 -3.78
C THR A 106 -10.29 10.68 -3.58
N ARG A 107 -11.37 11.14 -4.20
CA ARG A 107 -12.68 10.46 -4.16
C ARG A 107 -12.64 9.11 -4.87
N GLU A 108 -12.06 9.05 -6.07
CA GLU A 108 -11.91 7.79 -6.80
C GLU A 108 -11.07 6.77 -6.01
N LEU A 109 -9.99 7.23 -5.35
CA LEU A 109 -9.19 6.37 -4.46
C LEU A 109 -9.97 5.85 -3.25
N ILE A 110 -10.80 6.69 -2.62
CA ILE A 110 -11.66 6.27 -1.48
C ILE A 110 -12.69 5.24 -1.95
N ASP A 111 -13.37 5.50 -3.07
CA ASP A 111 -14.38 4.60 -3.62
C ASP A 111 -13.78 3.26 -4.03
N MET A 112 -12.56 3.27 -4.58
CA MET A 112 -11.78 2.07 -4.90
C MET A 112 -11.44 1.28 -3.64
N GLY A 113 -10.83 1.92 -2.65
CA GLY A 113 -10.47 1.25 -1.39
C GLY A 113 -11.69 0.69 -0.64
N TYR A 114 -12.83 1.38 -0.72
CA TYR A 114 -14.09 0.87 -0.17
C TYR A 114 -14.55 -0.41 -0.88
N LYS A 115 -14.55 -0.43 -2.22
CA LYS A 115 -14.92 -1.64 -2.97
C LYS A 115 -13.98 -2.80 -2.68
N ASP A 116 -12.67 -2.56 -2.70
CA ASP A 116 -11.66 -3.58 -2.42
C ASP A 116 -11.81 -4.15 -1.00
N ALA A 117 -12.12 -3.30 -0.01
CA ALA A 117 -12.37 -3.73 1.36
C ALA A 117 -13.68 -4.53 1.50
N MET A 118 -14.75 -4.12 0.82
CA MET A 118 -16.05 -4.81 0.87
C MET A 118 -16.00 -6.20 0.22
N GLU A 119 -15.16 -6.40 -0.78
CA GLU A 119 -14.94 -7.74 -1.35
C GLU A 119 -14.21 -8.69 -0.39
N MET A 120 -13.56 -8.15 0.65
CA MET A 120 -12.91 -8.87 1.73
C MET A 120 -13.67 -8.74 3.06
N GLU A 121 -14.96 -8.41 3.03
CA GLU A 121 -15.75 -8.09 4.22
C GLU A 121 -15.71 -9.20 5.28
N GLU A 122 -15.80 -10.47 4.87
CA GLU A 122 -15.79 -11.60 5.80
C GLU A 122 -14.47 -11.69 6.57
N ASP A 123 -13.34 -11.63 5.87
CA ASP A 123 -12.00 -11.67 6.48
C ASP A 123 -11.76 -10.43 7.36
N LEU A 124 -12.23 -9.27 6.90
CA LEU A 124 -12.09 -8.01 7.64
C LEU A 124 -12.93 -8.02 8.92
N ARG A 125 -14.15 -8.55 8.86
CA ARG A 125 -15.00 -8.75 10.04
C ARG A 125 -14.35 -9.73 11.01
N ALA A 126 -13.82 -10.83 10.49
CA ALA A 126 -13.14 -11.80 11.34
C ALA A 126 -11.91 -11.21 12.03
N PHE A 127 -11.08 -10.48 11.29
CA PHE A 127 -9.91 -9.79 11.83
C PHE A 127 -10.28 -8.77 12.91
N LEU A 128 -11.30 -7.94 12.68
CA LEU A 128 -11.71 -6.89 13.62
C LEU A 128 -12.37 -7.43 14.90
N PHE A 129 -13.03 -8.59 14.82
CA PHE A 129 -13.77 -9.18 15.94
C PHE A 129 -13.14 -10.45 16.50
N ASP A 130 -11.87 -10.71 16.17
CA ASP A 130 -11.09 -11.87 16.67
C ASP A 130 -11.82 -13.21 16.44
N GLN A 131 -12.42 -13.36 15.25
CA GLN A 131 -13.13 -14.58 14.87
C GLN A 131 -12.17 -15.53 14.13
N PRO A 132 -12.22 -16.84 14.40
CA PRO A 132 -11.35 -17.80 13.73
C PRO A 132 -11.63 -17.80 12.23
N THR A 133 -10.61 -17.53 11.41
CA THR A 133 -10.70 -17.57 9.95
C THR A 133 -9.40 -18.11 9.36
N ASP A 134 -9.52 -19.11 8.49
CA ASP A 134 -8.38 -19.81 7.89
C ASP A 134 -7.55 -18.93 6.94
N THR A 135 -8.09 -17.80 6.47
CA THR A 135 -7.52 -16.93 5.41
C THR A 135 -6.58 -15.84 5.91
N LEU A 136 -6.55 -15.55 7.21
CA LEU A 136 -5.85 -14.39 7.78
C LEU A 136 -4.33 -14.45 7.54
N ASN A 137 -3.74 -15.65 7.54
CA ASN A 137 -2.32 -15.85 7.25
C ASN A 137 -2.06 -16.33 5.80
N THR A 138 -3.03 -16.98 5.14
CA THR A 138 -2.83 -17.59 3.81
C THR A 138 -2.64 -16.57 2.68
N ARG A 139 -3.16 -15.34 2.82
CA ARG A 139 -3.09 -14.35 1.72
C ARG A 139 -1.70 -13.72 1.55
N PHE A 140 -0.86 -13.74 2.58
CA PHE A 140 0.56 -13.39 2.43
C PHE A 140 1.39 -14.53 1.83
N ASP A 141 1.03 -15.78 2.09
CA ASP A 141 1.72 -16.93 1.51
C ASP A 141 1.64 -16.95 -0.03
N LEU A 142 0.54 -16.45 -0.63
CA LEU A 142 0.41 -16.31 -2.09
C LEU A 142 1.46 -15.37 -2.73
N LYS A 143 1.99 -14.38 -1.99
CA LYS A 143 3.12 -13.55 -2.45
C LYS A 143 4.46 -14.07 -1.98
N ARG A 144 4.47 -14.90 -0.93
CA ARG A 144 5.66 -15.64 -0.48
C ARG A 144 6.14 -16.56 -1.60
N ASP A 145 5.23 -17.28 -2.26
CA ASP A 145 5.59 -18.10 -3.43
C ASP A 145 6.16 -17.26 -4.58
N LEU A 146 5.66 -16.04 -4.79
CA LEU A 146 6.13 -15.14 -5.86
C LEU A 146 7.42 -14.37 -5.53
N LEU A 147 7.76 -14.18 -4.25
CA LEU A 147 8.96 -13.44 -3.81
C LEU A 147 10.12 -14.36 -3.42
N PHE A 148 9.85 -15.63 -3.10
CA PHE A 148 10.86 -16.64 -2.77
C PHE A 148 11.15 -17.62 -3.93
N GLU A 149 10.46 -17.51 -5.08
CA GLU A 149 10.87 -18.12 -6.36
C GLU A 149 11.75 -17.17 -7.19
N ILE A 150 12.99 -16.94 -6.73
CA ILE A 150 14.11 -16.63 -7.63
C ILE A 150 15.27 -17.54 -7.18
N PRO A 151 15.91 -18.30 -8.09
CA PRO A 151 16.99 -19.24 -7.76
C PRO A 151 18.22 -18.57 -7.12
#